data_AF-A0A7C6JW11-F1
#
_entry.id   AF-A0A7C6JW11-F1
#
_cell.length_a   1.000
_cell.length_b   1.000
_cell.length_c   1.000
_cell.angle_alpha   90.00
_cell.angle_beta   90.00
_cell.angle_gamma   90.00
#
_symmetry.space_group_name_H-M   'P 1'
#
loop_
_entity.id
_entity.type
_entity.pdbx_description
1 polymer ?
#
loop_
_entity_poly.entity_id
_entity_poly.type
_entity_poly.pdbx_seq_one_letter_code
_entity_poly.pdbx_strand_id
1 'polypeptide(L)'
;MNKNTKRICKDIQQGKQLEAAIPQLFNQLSDQYLAYAKVRLAMHYFSFYEAFCDDGNTWSKTALETLEQLNTIIKEGILQKQSGEAREKWVRSIDGIRRDNTGHVEALTAYTDLFQIYEHVINRVEYRFKGTVEAVDEEELAKEILRYIFDSGDNVIINERIKEMLGQLPVRVTKQKYFELIKGSIDAYLGSDTNSLEAFLYILRTSAMLYPGEELERLYPELWEKKHRLSGIAFKDITEEAYKEALVLLQAATLMLETETTAYIGLQEITNEIYALLLCTPYAGMAGSGTEHAEEAAIRIISEINKQFESKLKSNPSGELLELLTELEGVQESISYELSLLENALYEVKERQKPLTAGLMLEQLLQVLLCSQDLLSSSLFIDFDKQEAPGKIADEDRIYEEKKALIKELSALFERSDRMVTRAVMANTMNKIPVFFVDHKEVMDYVLYSLGRCSDEYEKAACVEIINEIMTE
;
A
#
# COMPACT_ATOMS: atom_id res chain seq x y z
N MET A 1 21.88 10.53 -21.46
CA MET A 1 21.80 11.97 -21.11
C MET A 1 22.75 12.87 -21.91
N ASN A 2 22.18 13.85 -22.62
CA ASN A 2 22.89 14.83 -23.45
C ASN A 2 23.69 15.85 -22.61
N LYS A 3 24.78 16.41 -23.16
CA LYS A 3 25.62 17.45 -22.53
C LYS A 3 24.82 18.69 -22.12
N ASN A 4 23.73 19.00 -22.85
CA ASN A 4 22.86 20.13 -22.55
C ASN A 4 22.09 19.94 -21.23
N THR A 5 21.47 18.77 -21.03
CA THR A 5 20.73 18.42 -19.80
C THR A 5 21.61 18.52 -18.56
N LYS A 6 22.84 17.99 -18.62
CA LYS A 6 23.83 18.10 -17.52
C LYS A 6 24.14 19.56 -17.16
N ARG A 7 24.22 20.43 -18.17
CA ARG A 7 24.50 21.86 -17.95
C ARG A 7 23.33 22.53 -17.24
N ILE A 8 22.10 22.30 -17.70
CA ILE A 8 20.87 22.87 -17.11
C ILE A 8 20.75 22.50 -15.63
N CYS A 9 20.86 21.21 -15.27
CA CYS A 9 20.78 20.78 -13.87
C CYS A 9 21.87 21.43 -13.01
N LYS A 10 23.10 21.52 -13.53
CA LYS A 10 24.22 22.15 -12.82
C LYS A 10 24.01 23.66 -12.63
N ASP A 11 23.48 24.34 -13.63
CA ASP A 11 23.18 25.78 -13.55
C ASP A 11 22.13 26.04 -12.46
N ILE A 12 21.08 25.21 -12.38
CA ILE A 12 20.06 25.27 -11.32
C ILE A 12 20.68 25.02 -9.94
N GLN A 13 21.43 23.94 -9.76
CA GLN A 13 22.09 23.61 -8.50
C GLN A 13 23.08 24.69 -8.02
N GLN A 14 23.70 25.41 -8.95
CA GLN A 14 24.65 26.49 -8.66
C GLN A 14 24.00 27.87 -8.57
N GLY A 15 22.69 28.00 -8.77
CA GLY A 15 22.00 29.29 -8.75
C GLY A 15 22.38 30.20 -9.92
N LYS A 16 22.79 29.65 -11.07
CA LYS A 16 23.27 30.40 -12.24
C LYS A 16 22.26 30.37 -13.36
N GLN A 17 22.11 31.51 -14.07
CA GLN A 17 21.29 31.60 -15.29
C GLN A 17 19.85 31.06 -15.11
N LEU A 18 19.28 31.22 -13.91
CA LEU A 18 18.04 30.54 -13.51
C LEU A 18 16.85 30.90 -14.42
N GLU A 19 16.76 32.15 -14.86
CA GLU A 19 15.72 32.61 -15.80
C GLU A 19 15.72 31.84 -17.13
N ALA A 20 16.88 31.36 -17.56
CA ALA A 20 17.02 30.54 -18.78
C ALA A 20 16.97 29.04 -18.48
N ALA A 21 17.53 28.61 -17.34
CA ALA A 21 17.67 27.20 -17.00
C ALA A 21 16.33 26.57 -16.55
N ILE A 22 15.51 27.30 -15.78
CA ILE A 22 14.23 26.77 -15.26
C ILE A 22 13.25 26.43 -16.39
N PRO A 23 12.96 27.31 -17.36
CA PRO A 23 12.07 26.95 -18.47
C PRO A 23 12.58 25.75 -19.29
N GLN A 24 13.91 25.65 -19.48
CA GLN A 24 14.52 24.53 -20.20
C GLN A 24 14.35 23.22 -19.43
N LEU A 25 14.56 23.22 -18.11
CA LEU A 25 14.31 22.07 -17.26
C LEU A 25 12.85 21.63 -17.35
N PHE A 26 11.91 22.57 -17.24
CA PHE A 26 10.47 22.27 -17.24
C PHE A 26 10.01 21.66 -18.57
N ASN A 27 10.54 22.14 -19.69
CA ASN A 27 10.28 21.53 -21.01
C ASN A 27 10.84 20.10 -21.08
N GLN A 28 12.06 19.87 -20.59
CA GLN A 28 12.66 18.52 -20.57
C GLN A 28 11.86 17.57 -19.69
N LEU A 29 11.48 17.99 -18.48
CA LEU A 29 10.65 17.18 -17.59
C LEU A 29 9.28 16.87 -18.19
N SER A 30 8.64 17.85 -18.86
CA SER A 30 7.34 17.64 -19.50
C SER A 30 7.41 16.56 -20.59
N ASP A 31 8.46 16.59 -21.40
CA ASP A 31 8.69 15.60 -22.46
C ASP A 31 9.02 14.21 -21.88
N GLN A 32 9.88 14.16 -20.85
CA GLN A 32 10.26 12.90 -20.22
C GLN A 32 9.10 12.26 -19.45
N TYR A 33 8.32 13.03 -18.68
CA TYR A 33 7.13 12.49 -18.01
C TYR A 33 6.07 12.01 -19.00
N LEU A 34 5.86 12.75 -20.10
CA LEU A 34 4.93 12.31 -21.14
C LEU A 34 5.39 10.98 -21.76
N ALA A 35 6.67 10.88 -22.13
CA ALA A 35 7.23 9.65 -22.70
C ALA A 35 7.15 8.48 -21.70
N TYR A 36 7.51 8.72 -20.44
CA TYR A 36 7.47 7.71 -19.39
C TYR A 36 6.06 7.18 -19.17
N ALA A 37 5.08 8.08 -19.06
CA ALA A 37 3.68 7.71 -18.87
C ALA A 37 3.12 6.92 -20.07
N LYS A 38 3.51 7.23 -21.31
CA LYS A 38 3.10 6.44 -22.49
C LYS A 38 3.64 5.01 -22.43
N VAL A 39 4.94 4.86 -22.17
CA VAL A 39 5.61 3.55 -22.14
C VAL A 39 5.04 2.70 -21.01
N ARG A 40 4.91 3.26 -19.80
CA ARG A 40 4.30 2.56 -18.67
C ARG A 40 2.84 2.19 -18.91
N LEU A 41 2.03 3.12 -19.42
CA LEU A 41 0.63 2.84 -19.74
C LEU A 41 0.50 1.71 -20.75
N ALA A 42 1.35 1.68 -21.79
CA ALA A 42 1.32 0.60 -22.77
C ALA A 42 1.58 -0.77 -22.13
N MET A 43 2.57 -0.86 -21.23
CA MET A 43 2.92 -2.10 -20.54
C MET A 43 1.85 -2.52 -19.54
N HIS A 44 1.45 -1.63 -18.63
CA HIS A 44 0.45 -1.95 -17.61
C HIS A 44 -0.92 -2.20 -18.20
N TYR A 45 -1.35 -1.44 -19.22
CA TYR A 45 -2.63 -1.68 -19.87
C TYR A 45 -2.67 -3.01 -20.63
N PHE A 46 -1.54 -3.41 -21.23
CA PHE A 46 -1.38 -4.73 -21.84
C PHE A 46 -1.51 -5.86 -20.79
N SER A 47 -0.71 -5.82 -19.73
CA SER A 47 -0.74 -6.84 -18.68
C SER A 47 -2.08 -6.87 -17.94
N PHE A 48 -2.71 -5.72 -17.76
CA PHE A 48 -4.04 -5.62 -17.17
C PHE A 48 -5.12 -6.25 -18.07
N TYR A 49 -4.99 -6.15 -19.39
CA TYR A 49 -5.87 -6.85 -20.32
C TYR A 49 -5.69 -8.36 -20.26
N GLU A 50 -4.46 -8.88 -20.10
CA GLU A 50 -4.22 -10.30 -19.88
C GLU A 50 -4.88 -10.78 -18.59
N ALA A 51 -4.67 -10.08 -17.48
CA ALA A 51 -5.32 -10.37 -16.20
C ALA A 51 -6.85 -10.31 -16.30
N PHE A 52 -7.39 -9.34 -17.04
CA PHE A 52 -8.82 -9.26 -17.31
C PHE A 52 -9.33 -10.45 -18.15
N CYS A 53 -8.53 -10.96 -19.10
CA CYS A 53 -8.91 -12.11 -19.89
C CYS A 53 -9.05 -13.36 -19.01
N ASP A 54 -8.08 -13.58 -18.13
CA ASP A 54 -8.03 -14.73 -17.23
C ASP A 54 -9.13 -14.64 -16.15
N ASP A 55 -9.18 -13.54 -15.40
CA ASP A 55 -9.95 -13.46 -14.16
C ASP A 55 -11.02 -12.36 -14.14
N GLY A 56 -11.16 -11.56 -15.19
CA GLY A 56 -12.06 -10.39 -15.20
C GLY A 56 -13.55 -10.69 -14.99
N ASN A 57 -13.98 -11.96 -15.06
CA ASN A 57 -15.34 -12.39 -14.69
C ASN A 57 -15.57 -12.51 -13.17
N THR A 58 -14.50 -12.50 -12.38
CA THR A 58 -14.53 -12.56 -10.91
C THR A 58 -14.49 -11.18 -10.26
N TRP A 59 -14.13 -10.15 -11.01
CA TRP A 59 -14.03 -8.78 -10.52
C TRP A 59 -15.40 -8.18 -10.21
N SER A 60 -15.44 -7.30 -9.20
CA SER A 60 -16.64 -6.59 -8.81
C SER A 60 -17.18 -5.71 -9.94
N LYS A 61 -18.50 -5.51 -9.92
CA LYS A 61 -19.18 -4.59 -10.84
C LYS A 61 -18.55 -3.19 -10.83
N THR A 62 -18.17 -2.71 -9.65
CA THR A 62 -17.54 -1.39 -9.48
C THR A 62 -16.17 -1.34 -10.18
N ALA A 63 -15.33 -2.37 -10.03
CA ALA A 63 -14.04 -2.43 -10.72
C ALA A 63 -14.22 -2.44 -12.25
N LEU A 64 -15.22 -3.18 -12.76
CA LEU A 64 -15.56 -3.20 -14.19
C LEU A 64 -16.09 -1.84 -14.69
N GLU A 65 -16.92 -1.15 -13.91
CA GLU A 65 -17.38 0.21 -14.23
C GLU A 65 -16.22 1.20 -14.27
N THR A 66 -15.25 1.11 -13.35
CA THR A 66 -14.03 1.91 -13.37
C THR A 66 -13.20 1.62 -14.62
N LEU A 67 -13.02 0.35 -14.99
CA LEU A 67 -12.34 -0.04 -16.24
C LEU A 67 -13.01 0.57 -17.47
N GLU A 68 -14.35 0.52 -17.56
CA GLU A 68 -15.09 1.14 -18.67
C GLU A 68 -14.86 2.65 -18.76
N GLN A 69 -14.83 3.34 -17.61
CA GLN A 69 -14.50 4.76 -17.54
C GLN A 69 -13.07 5.04 -18.03
N LEU A 70 -12.09 4.27 -17.57
CA LEU A 70 -10.69 4.39 -18.00
C LEU A 70 -10.54 4.13 -19.51
N ASN A 71 -11.19 3.09 -20.03
CA ASN A 71 -11.21 2.78 -21.46
C ASN A 71 -11.78 3.94 -22.29
N THR A 72 -12.81 4.61 -21.77
CA THR A 72 -13.40 5.81 -22.39
C THR A 72 -12.42 6.97 -22.39
N ILE A 73 -11.75 7.22 -21.25
CA ILE A 73 -10.74 8.30 -21.13
C ILE A 73 -9.54 8.03 -22.06
N ILE A 74 -9.09 6.78 -22.19
CA ILE A 74 -8.03 6.42 -23.13
C ILE A 74 -8.48 6.73 -24.57
N LYS A 75 -9.65 6.25 -24.96
CA LYS A 75 -10.17 6.40 -26.32
C LYS A 75 -10.41 7.86 -26.71
N GLU A 76 -11.08 8.60 -25.84
CA GLU A 76 -11.52 9.96 -26.12
C GLU A 76 -10.47 10.97 -25.65
N GLY A 77 -9.95 10.85 -24.43
CA GLY A 77 -9.02 11.80 -23.83
C GLY A 77 -7.58 11.70 -24.33
N ILE A 78 -7.08 10.50 -24.68
CA ILE A 78 -5.68 10.26 -25.04
C ILE A 78 -5.50 10.03 -26.55
N LEU A 79 -6.25 9.09 -27.14
CA LEU A 79 -6.06 8.67 -28.54
C LEU A 79 -6.64 9.65 -29.57
N GLN A 80 -7.53 10.55 -29.15
CA GLN A 80 -8.14 11.56 -30.01
C GLN A 80 -7.66 12.97 -29.68
N LYS A 81 -7.66 13.84 -30.68
CA LYS A 81 -7.30 15.25 -30.49
C LYS A 81 -8.38 15.99 -29.68
N GLN A 82 -7.98 16.55 -28.55
CA GLN A 82 -8.88 17.26 -27.63
C GLN A 82 -8.69 18.78 -27.64
N SER A 83 -9.77 19.50 -27.32
CA SER A 83 -9.68 20.92 -26.92
C SER A 83 -9.14 21.05 -25.50
N GLY A 84 -8.73 22.26 -25.10
CA GLY A 84 -8.31 22.54 -23.72
C GLY A 84 -9.42 22.25 -22.70
N GLU A 85 -10.64 22.72 -22.97
CA GLU A 85 -11.80 22.50 -22.09
C GLU A 85 -12.15 21.02 -21.92
N ALA A 86 -12.09 20.24 -23.01
CA ALA A 86 -12.32 18.80 -22.95
C ALA A 86 -11.25 18.09 -22.10
N ARG A 87 -9.98 18.49 -22.24
CA ARG A 87 -8.88 17.96 -21.43
C ARG A 87 -9.05 18.26 -19.95
N GLU A 88 -9.45 19.48 -19.57
CA GLU A 88 -9.72 19.81 -18.16
C GLU A 88 -10.84 18.96 -17.57
N LYS A 89 -11.87 18.62 -18.36
CA LYS A 89 -12.92 17.70 -17.93
C LYS A 89 -12.33 16.31 -17.65
N TRP A 90 -11.48 15.79 -18.54
CA TRP A 90 -10.82 14.50 -18.34
C TRP A 90 -9.89 14.50 -17.12
N VAL A 91 -9.14 15.59 -16.88
CA VAL A 91 -8.31 15.76 -15.68
C VAL A 91 -9.15 15.66 -14.40
N ARG A 92 -10.33 16.32 -14.36
CA ARG A 92 -11.24 16.20 -13.21
C ARG A 92 -11.81 14.79 -13.05
N SER A 93 -12.14 14.14 -14.15
CA SER A 93 -12.66 12.77 -14.12
C SER A 93 -11.62 11.76 -13.62
N ILE A 94 -10.40 11.82 -14.13
CA ILE A 94 -9.34 10.88 -13.73
C ILE A 94 -8.92 11.10 -12.28
N ASP A 95 -8.93 12.34 -11.79
CA ASP A 95 -8.69 12.67 -10.37
C ASP A 95 -9.75 12.03 -9.45
N GLY A 96 -11.02 12.07 -9.86
CA GLY A 96 -12.11 11.40 -9.14
C GLY A 96 -11.92 9.89 -9.08
N ILE A 97 -11.65 9.25 -10.23
CA ILE A 97 -11.37 7.80 -10.31
C ILE A 97 -10.20 7.42 -9.41
N ARG A 98 -9.14 8.23 -9.40
CA ARG A 98 -7.96 8.01 -8.56
C ARG A 98 -8.29 8.01 -7.07
N ARG A 99 -9.11 8.97 -6.62
CA ARG A 99 -9.56 9.04 -5.21
C ARG A 99 -10.46 7.87 -4.85
N ASP A 100 -11.36 7.48 -5.75
CA ASP A 100 -12.24 6.32 -5.55
C ASP A 100 -11.43 5.01 -5.44
N ASN A 101 -10.48 4.77 -6.36
CA ASN A 101 -9.57 3.62 -6.29
C ASN A 101 -8.76 3.57 -4.99
N THR A 102 -8.28 4.73 -4.52
CA THR A 102 -7.55 4.83 -3.25
C THR A 102 -8.43 4.39 -2.08
N GLY A 103 -9.67 4.88 -2.00
CA GLY A 103 -10.62 4.48 -0.96
C GLY A 103 -10.97 2.98 -0.99
N HIS A 104 -11.05 2.38 -2.18
CA HIS A 104 -11.22 0.93 -2.32
C HIS A 104 -10.05 0.14 -1.73
N VAL A 105 -8.80 0.53 -2.02
CA VAL A 105 -7.61 -0.16 -1.50
C VAL A 105 -7.44 0.05 0.00
N GLU A 106 -7.77 1.23 0.53
CA GLU A 106 -7.82 1.46 1.99
C GLU A 106 -8.83 0.53 2.67
N ALA A 107 -10.03 0.38 2.10
CA ALA A 107 -11.04 -0.54 2.62
C ALA A 107 -10.60 -2.01 2.54
N LEU A 108 -10.03 -2.44 1.42
CA LEU A 108 -9.48 -3.79 1.25
C LEU A 108 -8.36 -4.07 2.26
N THR A 109 -7.45 -3.11 2.46
CA THR A 109 -6.37 -3.21 3.46
C THR A 109 -6.94 -3.37 4.88
N ALA A 110 -7.94 -2.57 5.24
CA ALA A 110 -8.61 -2.69 6.54
C ALA A 110 -9.31 -4.03 6.74
N TYR A 111 -9.90 -4.60 5.67
CA TYR A 111 -10.45 -5.97 5.72
C TYR A 111 -9.36 -7.03 5.85
N THR A 112 -8.24 -6.91 5.13
CA THR A 112 -7.09 -7.83 5.27
C THR A 112 -6.60 -7.86 6.71
N ASP A 113 -6.34 -6.71 7.32
CA ASP A 113 -5.95 -6.61 8.74
C ASP A 113 -6.99 -7.25 9.66
N LEU A 114 -8.28 -7.08 9.34
CA LEU A 114 -9.38 -7.66 10.10
C LEU A 114 -9.45 -9.19 9.99
N PHE A 115 -9.32 -9.74 8.78
CA PHE A 115 -9.39 -11.19 8.58
C PHE A 115 -8.15 -11.90 9.10
N GLN A 116 -6.98 -11.25 9.12
CA GLN A 116 -5.78 -11.74 9.82
C GLN A 116 -6.01 -11.96 11.32
N ILE A 117 -6.85 -11.13 11.97
CA ILE A 117 -7.23 -11.38 13.37
C ILE A 117 -8.01 -12.70 13.50
N TYR A 118 -8.97 -12.95 12.61
CA TYR A 118 -9.76 -14.17 12.67
C TYR A 118 -8.95 -15.39 12.26
N GLU A 119 -8.06 -15.27 11.28
CA GLU A 119 -7.07 -16.29 10.95
C GLU A 119 -6.23 -16.67 12.16
N HIS A 120 -5.68 -15.67 12.86
CA HIS A 120 -4.94 -15.92 14.10
C HIS A 120 -5.79 -16.72 15.10
N VAL A 121 -7.05 -16.33 15.33
CA VAL A 121 -7.93 -17.06 16.27
C VAL A 121 -8.21 -18.50 15.81
N ILE A 122 -8.53 -18.69 14.53
CA ILE A 122 -8.85 -20.00 13.93
C ILE A 122 -7.64 -20.93 14.04
N ASN A 123 -6.45 -20.44 13.73
CA ASN A 123 -5.21 -21.22 13.84
C ASN A 123 -4.96 -21.69 15.28
N ARG A 124 -5.27 -20.87 16.30
CA ARG A 124 -5.10 -21.26 17.72
C ARG A 124 -6.07 -22.34 18.20
N VAL A 125 -7.17 -22.59 17.50
CA VAL A 125 -8.14 -23.64 17.86
C VAL A 125 -8.03 -24.89 16.98
N GLU A 126 -7.25 -24.84 15.90
CA GLU A 126 -7.12 -25.91 14.91
C GLU A 126 -6.81 -27.28 15.53
N TYR A 127 -5.87 -27.33 16.48
CA TYR A 127 -5.42 -28.58 17.11
C TYR A 127 -6.50 -29.30 17.92
N ARG A 128 -7.63 -28.64 18.21
CA ARG A 128 -8.81 -29.31 18.79
C ARG A 128 -9.44 -30.31 17.82
N PHE A 129 -9.14 -30.17 16.52
CA PHE A 129 -9.71 -30.96 15.42
C PHE A 129 -8.64 -31.64 14.54
N LYS A 130 -7.36 -31.23 14.60
CA LYS A 130 -6.26 -31.72 13.75
C LYS A 130 -5.62 -33.05 14.20
N GLY A 131 -5.89 -33.52 15.43
CA GLY A 131 -5.43 -34.84 15.90
C GLY A 131 -4.63 -34.79 17.20
N THR A 132 -3.64 -35.68 17.34
CA THR A 132 -2.86 -35.83 18.57
C THR A 132 -1.93 -34.64 18.78
N VAL A 133 -1.95 -34.06 19.99
CA VAL A 133 -1.00 -33.02 20.40
C VAL A 133 0.23 -33.68 21.01
N GLU A 134 1.41 -33.40 20.45
CA GLU A 134 2.68 -33.77 21.07
C GLU A 134 3.00 -32.83 22.24
N ALA A 135 3.66 -33.36 23.28
CA ALA A 135 4.07 -32.56 24.41
C ALA A 135 5.16 -31.56 23.99
N VAL A 136 4.89 -30.28 24.21
CA VAL A 136 5.81 -29.19 23.88
C VAL A 136 6.89 -29.06 24.96
N ASP A 137 8.16 -29.15 24.56
CA ASP A 137 9.29 -28.76 25.41
C ASP A 137 9.45 -27.23 25.36
N GLU A 138 8.87 -26.56 26.35
CA GLU A 138 8.83 -25.09 26.42
C GLU A 138 10.23 -24.46 26.55
N GLU A 139 11.15 -25.12 27.25
CA GLU A 139 12.50 -24.60 27.43
C GLU A 139 13.31 -24.73 26.15
N GLU A 140 13.18 -25.84 25.43
CA GLU A 140 13.88 -26.02 24.17
C GLU A 140 13.33 -25.09 23.09
N LEU A 141 12.01 -24.98 22.94
CA LEU A 141 11.40 -24.03 22.00
C LEU A 141 11.83 -22.59 22.29
N ALA A 142 11.88 -22.18 23.57
CA ALA A 142 12.33 -20.85 23.93
C ALA A 142 13.79 -20.61 23.52
N LYS A 143 14.68 -21.60 23.66
CA LYS A 143 16.07 -21.48 23.17
C LYS A 143 16.14 -21.36 21.65
N GLU A 144 15.33 -22.13 20.93
CA GLU A 144 15.28 -22.09 19.47
C GLU A 144 14.81 -20.72 18.97
N ILE A 145 13.74 -20.18 19.55
CA ILE A 145 13.24 -18.82 19.25
C ILE A 145 14.33 -17.78 19.50
N LEU A 146 15.01 -17.83 20.65
CA LEU A 146 16.05 -16.87 20.98
C LEU A 146 17.25 -17.00 20.05
N ARG A 147 17.64 -18.23 19.69
CA ARG A 147 18.69 -18.46 18.70
C ARG A 147 18.29 -17.82 17.38
N TYR A 148 17.08 -18.07 16.88
CA TYR A 148 16.58 -17.46 15.65
C TYR A 148 16.60 -15.93 15.70
N ILE A 149 16.05 -15.32 16.76
CA ILE A 149 16.00 -13.86 16.90
C ILE A 149 17.41 -13.25 16.84
N PHE A 150 18.37 -13.85 17.54
CA PHE A 150 19.72 -13.29 17.71
C PHE A 150 20.79 -13.91 16.78
N ASP A 151 20.39 -14.70 15.77
CA ASP A 151 21.32 -15.29 14.79
C ASP A 151 21.84 -14.25 13.77
N SER A 152 21.26 -13.05 13.76
CA SER A 152 21.74 -11.92 12.96
C SER A 152 22.57 -10.94 13.79
N GLY A 153 23.57 -10.32 13.15
CA GLY A 153 24.28 -9.17 13.73
C GLY A 153 23.62 -7.81 13.47
N ASP A 154 22.52 -7.79 12.72
CA ASP A 154 21.80 -6.57 12.35
C ASP A 154 20.61 -6.31 13.29
N ASN A 155 20.64 -5.19 14.02
CA ASN A 155 19.60 -4.80 14.96
C ASN A 155 18.23 -4.56 14.31
N VAL A 156 18.17 -4.19 13.03
CA VAL A 156 16.89 -4.04 12.31
C VAL A 156 16.25 -5.40 12.15
N ILE A 157 17.01 -6.38 11.67
CA ILE A 157 16.57 -7.77 11.50
C ILE A 157 16.19 -8.38 12.86
N ILE A 158 17.01 -8.16 13.90
CA ILE A 158 16.68 -8.63 15.26
C ILE A 158 15.33 -8.05 15.72
N ASN A 159 15.10 -6.75 15.52
CA ASN A 159 13.84 -6.12 15.94
C ASN A 159 12.64 -6.65 15.17
N GLU A 160 12.78 -6.92 13.87
CA GLU A 160 11.74 -7.54 13.04
C GLU A 160 11.41 -8.95 13.54
N ARG A 161 12.43 -9.80 13.79
CA ARG A 161 12.26 -11.15 14.34
C ARG A 161 11.62 -11.14 15.73
N ILE A 162 11.97 -10.17 16.60
CA ILE A 162 11.30 -10.01 17.89
C ILE A 162 9.81 -9.75 17.68
N LYS A 163 9.45 -8.79 16.83
CA LYS A 163 8.06 -8.42 16.57
C LYS A 163 7.25 -9.58 15.97
N GLU A 164 7.84 -10.31 15.04
CA GLU A 164 7.24 -11.48 14.41
C GLU A 164 6.94 -12.57 15.45
N MET A 165 7.92 -12.93 16.29
CA MET A 165 7.73 -13.91 17.36
C MET A 165 6.70 -13.45 18.39
N LEU A 166 6.69 -12.16 18.75
CA LEU A 166 5.66 -11.57 19.64
C LEU A 166 4.24 -11.74 19.09
N GLY A 167 4.07 -11.64 17.77
CA GLY A 167 2.78 -11.83 17.09
C GLY A 167 2.27 -13.27 17.16
N GLN A 168 3.15 -14.25 17.35
CA GLN A 168 2.81 -15.67 17.32
C GLN A 168 2.76 -16.35 18.69
N LEU A 169 3.47 -15.80 19.68
CA LEU A 169 3.47 -16.32 21.04
C LEU A 169 2.09 -16.20 21.72
N PRO A 170 1.73 -17.14 22.62
CA PRO A 170 0.49 -17.04 23.38
C PRO A 170 0.43 -15.74 24.18
N VAL A 171 -0.58 -14.92 23.95
CA VAL A 171 -0.73 -13.66 24.68
C VAL A 171 -1.19 -13.93 26.11
N ARG A 172 -0.31 -13.67 27.08
CA ARG A 172 -0.54 -13.86 28.52
C ARG A 172 -0.39 -12.60 29.37
N VAL A 173 -0.13 -11.45 28.74
CA VAL A 173 -0.12 -10.15 29.42
C VAL A 173 -1.53 -9.72 29.85
N THR A 174 -1.62 -8.92 30.92
CA THR A 174 -2.89 -8.35 31.37
C THR A 174 -3.35 -7.22 30.45
N LYS A 175 -4.67 -6.93 30.41
CA LYS A 175 -5.21 -5.78 29.66
C LYS A 175 -4.53 -4.46 30.08
N GLN A 176 -4.29 -4.29 31.39
CA GLN A 176 -3.60 -3.11 31.92
C GLN A 176 -2.17 -3.00 31.37
N LYS A 177 -1.39 -4.08 31.43
CA LYS A 177 -0.02 -4.07 30.92
C LYS A 177 0.03 -3.82 29.42
N TYR A 178 -0.88 -4.40 28.66
CA TYR A 178 -1.03 -4.13 27.23
C TYR A 178 -1.33 -2.65 26.94
N PHE A 179 -2.28 -2.05 27.66
CA PHE A 179 -2.57 -0.61 27.49
C PHE A 179 -1.40 0.29 27.86
N GLU A 180 -0.56 -0.10 28.83
CA GLU A 180 0.68 0.60 29.13
C GLU A 180 1.67 0.53 27.97
N LEU A 181 1.81 -0.64 27.31
CA LEU A 181 2.67 -0.80 26.13
C LEU A 181 2.19 0.08 24.96
N ILE A 182 0.90 0.07 24.65
CA ILE A 182 0.32 0.90 23.59
C ILE A 182 0.51 2.41 23.88
N LYS A 183 0.32 2.84 25.12
CA LYS A 183 0.59 4.23 25.51
C LYS A 183 2.07 4.58 25.33
N GLY A 184 2.96 3.73 25.81
CA GLY A 184 4.41 3.92 25.68
C GLY A 184 4.87 3.97 24.22
N SER A 185 4.24 3.20 23.32
CA SER A 185 4.56 3.28 21.90
C SER A 185 4.15 4.60 21.24
N ILE A 186 3.07 5.24 21.73
CA ILE A 186 2.66 6.56 21.25
C ILE A 186 3.59 7.66 21.80
N ASP A 187 4.11 7.50 23.03
CA ASP A 187 5.10 8.44 23.59
C ASP A 187 6.34 8.61 22.73
N ALA A 188 6.73 7.58 21.98
CA ALA A 188 7.87 7.63 21.07
C ALA A 188 7.73 8.69 19.95
N TYR A 189 6.51 9.18 19.71
CA TYR A 189 6.20 10.20 18.70
C TYR A 189 6.09 11.62 19.28
N LEU A 190 6.35 11.82 20.59
CA LEU A 190 6.36 13.17 21.16
C LEU A 190 7.44 14.03 20.49
N GLY A 191 7.03 15.16 19.92
CA GLY A 191 7.91 16.06 19.18
C GLY A 191 8.24 15.61 17.76
N SER A 192 7.70 14.47 17.28
CA SER A 192 7.79 14.08 15.87
C SER A 192 6.91 14.99 15.00
N ASP A 193 7.07 14.88 13.68
CA ASP A 193 6.06 15.42 12.79
C ASP A 193 4.71 14.73 13.02
N THR A 194 3.65 15.50 12.80
CA THR A 194 2.26 15.04 12.93
C THR A 194 1.96 13.82 12.06
N ASN A 195 2.55 13.74 10.87
CA ASN A 195 2.20 12.72 9.87
C ASN A 195 2.74 11.35 10.26
N SER A 196 3.94 11.29 10.84
CA SER A 196 4.50 10.08 11.44
C SER A 196 3.60 9.52 12.53
N LEU A 197 3.03 10.39 13.39
CA LEU A 197 2.07 9.97 14.41
C LEU A 197 0.76 9.48 13.79
N GLU A 198 0.20 10.20 12.82
CA GLU A 198 -1.05 9.81 12.13
C GLU A 198 -0.91 8.47 11.39
N ALA A 199 0.19 8.27 10.66
CA ALA A 199 0.49 7.01 9.98
C ALA A 199 0.64 5.84 10.96
N PHE A 200 1.33 6.06 12.08
CA PHE A 200 1.45 5.05 13.13
C PHE A 200 0.10 4.68 13.76
N LEU A 201 -0.71 5.70 14.08
CA LEU A 201 -2.05 5.49 14.63
C LEU A 201 -2.99 4.81 13.64
N TYR A 202 -2.88 5.11 12.35
CA TYR A 202 -3.60 4.42 11.29
C TYR A 202 -3.30 2.92 11.30
N ILE A 203 -2.01 2.55 11.24
CA ILE A 203 -1.56 1.15 11.27
C ILE A 203 -2.07 0.43 12.53
N LEU A 204 -1.97 1.08 13.70
CA LEU A 204 -2.47 0.50 14.94
C LEU A 204 -3.98 0.29 14.93
N ARG A 205 -4.75 1.26 14.43
CA ARG A 205 -6.22 1.16 14.39
C ARG A 205 -6.69 0.09 13.41
N THR A 206 -6.11 -0.01 12.22
CA THR A 206 -6.48 -1.06 11.26
C THR A 206 -6.11 -2.45 11.79
N SER A 207 -4.89 -2.61 12.32
CA SER A 207 -4.42 -3.86 12.94
C SER A 207 -5.23 -4.27 14.18
N ALA A 208 -5.98 -3.34 14.78
CA ALA A 208 -6.88 -3.57 15.90
C ALA A 208 -8.36 -3.77 15.53
N MET A 209 -8.72 -3.78 14.24
CA MET A 209 -10.11 -3.77 13.74
C MET A 209 -10.92 -2.53 14.19
N LEU A 210 -10.28 -1.37 14.31
CA LEU A 210 -10.91 -0.11 14.72
C LEU A 210 -11.25 0.82 13.54
N TYR A 211 -11.09 0.36 12.30
CA TYR A 211 -11.43 1.15 11.12
C TYR A 211 -12.96 1.44 11.04
N PRO A 212 -13.40 2.61 10.50
CA PRO A 212 -14.81 2.95 10.38
C PRO A 212 -15.65 1.91 9.63
N GLY A 213 -16.63 1.31 10.33
CA GLY A 213 -17.42 0.19 9.79
C GLY A 213 -18.43 0.55 8.69
N GLU A 214 -19.01 1.75 8.73
CA GLU A 214 -20.07 2.16 7.78
C GLU A 214 -19.55 2.22 6.34
N GLU A 215 -18.31 2.68 6.15
CA GLU A 215 -17.69 2.75 4.83
C GLU A 215 -17.30 1.36 4.30
N LEU A 216 -16.76 0.50 5.17
CA LEU A 216 -16.44 -0.88 4.84
C LEU A 216 -17.67 -1.68 4.40
N GLU A 217 -18.78 -1.54 5.12
CA GLU A 217 -20.06 -2.18 4.78
C GLU A 217 -20.61 -1.70 3.45
N ARG A 218 -20.53 -0.38 3.19
CA ARG A 218 -21.00 0.22 1.94
C ARG A 218 -20.22 -0.28 0.72
N LEU A 219 -18.89 -0.34 0.83
CA LEU A 219 -18.02 -0.71 -0.29
C LEU A 219 -18.02 -2.23 -0.54
N TYR A 220 -17.96 -3.03 0.52
CA TYR A 220 -17.86 -4.49 0.43
C TYR A 220 -18.84 -5.19 1.40
N PRO A 221 -20.15 -5.18 1.12
CA PRO A 221 -21.16 -5.77 1.99
C PRO A 221 -20.97 -7.27 2.22
N GLU A 222 -20.42 -7.99 1.24
CA GLU A 222 -20.16 -9.42 1.37
C GLU A 222 -19.01 -9.74 2.34
N LEU A 223 -17.93 -8.93 2.36
CA LEU A 223 -16.86 -9.05 3.36
C LEU A 223 -17.38 -8.66 4.74
N TRP A 224 -18.23 -7.64 4.82
CA TRP A 224 -18.87 -7.23 6.06
C TRP A 224 -19.72 -8.35 6.67
N GLU A 225 -20.53 -9.03 5.85
CA GLU A 225 -21.34 -10.17 6.27
C GLU A 225 -20.45 -11.30 6.82
N LYS A 226 -19.37 -11.67 6.10
CA LYS A 226 -18.41 -12.69 6.55
C LYS A 226 -17.79 -12.33 7.89
N LYS A 227 -17.34 -11.09 8.05
CA LYS A 227 -16.85 -10.54 9.33
C LYS A 227 -17.90 -10.65 10.43
N HIS A 228 -19.17 -10.37 10.14
CA HIS A 228 -20.24 -10.46 11.12
C HIS A 228 -20.49 -11.89 11.58
N ARG A 229 -20.49 -12.85 10.65
CA ARG A 229 -20.60 -14.28 10.95
C ARG A 229 -19.45 -14.76 11.82
N LEU A 230 -18.21 -14.42 11.47
CA LEU A 230 -17.03 -14.75 12.28
C LEU A 230 -17.10 -14.14 13.69
N SER A 231 -17.57 -12.90 13.82
CA SER A 231 -17.71 -12.23 15.12
C SER A 231 -18.74 -12.89 16.05
N GLY A 232 -19.68 -13.67 15.49
CA GLY A 232 -20.69 -14.40 16.24
C GLY A 232 -20.22 -15.76 16.78
N ILE A 233 -19.01 -16.21 16.43
CA ILE A 233 -18.48 -17.51 16.83
C ILE A 233 -17.88 -17.43 18.24
N ALA A 234 -18.31 -18.34 19.11
CA ALA A 234 -17.72 -18.53 20.43
C ALA A 234 -16.45 -19.40 20.35
N PHE A 235 -15.33 -18.80 19.92
CA PHE A 235 -14.08 -19.53 19.63
C PHE A 235 -13.55 -20.36 20.80
N LYS A 236 -13.73 -19.87 22.04
CA LYS A 236 -13.29 -20.59 23.23
C LYS A 236 -13.91 -21.98 23.35
N ASP A 237 -15.16 -22.15 22.94
CA ASP A 237 -15.95 -23.39 23.07
C ASP A 237 -16.46 -23.83 21.68
N ILE A 238 -15.64 -23.61 20.64
CA ILE A 238 -15.98 -23.86 19.24
C ILE A 238 -16.24 -25.35 18.95
N THR A 239 -17.23 -25.64 18.10
CA THR A 239 -17.50 -26.99 17.59
C THR A 239 -16.73 -27.25 16.28
N GLU A 240 -16.59 -28.51 15.90
CA GLU A 240 -15.91 -28.86 14.64
C GLU A 240 -16.64 -28.28 13.42
N GLU A 241 -17.98 -28.23 13.45
CA GLU A 241 -18.78 -27.63 12.39
C GLU A 241 -18.55 -26.12 12.29
N ALA A 242 -18.57 -25.42 13.42
CA ALA A 242 -18.31 -23.98 13.46
C ALA A 242 -16.87 -23.64 13.04
N TYR A 243 -15.90 -24.49 13.38
CA TYR A 243 -14.52 -24.36 12.92
C TYR A 243 -14.40 -24.49 11.40
N LYS A 244 -15.01 -25.53 10.82
CA LYS A 244 -15.05 -25.73 9.36
C LYS A 244 -15.76 -24.58 8.65
N GLU A 245 -16.86 -24.07 9.21
CA GLU A 245 -17.56 -22.90 8.68
C GLU A 245 -16.65 -21.66 8.71
N ALA A 246 -15.94 -21.42 9.81
CA ALA A 246 -15.01 -20.29 9.94
C ALA A 246 -13.88 -20.35 8.90
N LEU A 247 -13.31 -21.53 8.66
CA LEU A 247 -12.29 -21.74 7.61
C LEU A 247 -12.83 -21.41 6.21
N VAL A 248 -14.03 -21.89 5.87
CA VAL A 248 -14.65 -21.61 4.57
C VAL A 248 -14.92 -20.11 4.40
N LEU A 249 -15.38 -19.43 5.47
CA LEU A 249 -15.60 -17.99 5.45
C LEU A 249 -14.30 -17.21 5.25
N LEU A 250 -13.22 -17.61 5.94
CA LEU A 250 -11.92 -16.99 5.83
C LEU A 250 -11.34 -17.18 4.43
N GLN A 251 -11.34 -18.41 3.90
CA GLN A 251 -10.86 -18.71 2.54
C GLN A 251 -11.61 -17.90 1.47
N ALA A 252 -12.94 -17.81 1.60
CA ALA A 252 -13.74 -17.01 0.68
C ALA A 252 -13.46 -15.50 0.80
N ALA A 253 -13.18 -15.00 2.00
CA ALA A 253 -12.79 -13.60 2.22
C ALA A 253 -11.41 -13.33 1.61
N THR A 254 -10.42 -14.19 1.86
CA THR A 254 -9.06 -14.07 1.31
C THR A 254 -9.08 -14.04 -0.21
N LEU A 255 -9.78 -14.97 -0.86
CA LEU A 255 -9.90 -14.99 -2.32
C LEU A 255 -10.50 -13.69 -2.88
N MET A 256 -11.55 -13.16 -2.22
CA MET A 256 -12.16 -11.91 -2.63
C MET A 256 -11.20 -10.72 -2.45
N LEU A 257 -10.46 -10.68 -1.34
CA LEU A 257 -9.47 -9.63 -1.08
C LEU A 257 -8.33 -9.66 -2.11
N GLU A 258 -7.79 -10.84 -2.42
CA GLU A 258 -6.74 -11.00 -3.43
C GLU A 258 -7.21 -10.56 -4.82
N THR A 259 -8.42 -11.00 -5.21
CA THR A 259 -9.01 -10.66 -6.52
C THR A 259 -9.23 -9.15 -6.65
N GLU A 260 -9.90 -8.53 -5.68
CA GLU A 260 -10.21 -7.10 -5.72
C GLU A 260 -8.97 -6.24 -5.59
N THR A 261 -8.03 -6.61 -4.71
CA THR A 261 -6.77 -5.86 -4.53
C THR A 261 -5.96 -5.86 -5.82
N THR A 262 -5.84 -7.01 -6.48
CA THR A 262 -5.13 -7.13 -7.78
C THR A 262 -5.78 -6.23 -8.83
N ALA A 263 -7.11 -6.23 -8.93
CA ALA A 263 -7.83 -5.36 -9.86
C ALA A 263 -7.58 -3.87 -9.57
N TYR A 264 -7.72 -3.41 -8.32
CA TYR A 264 -7.55 -2.00 -7.99
C TYR A 264 -6.10 -1.51 -8.05
N ILE A 265 -5.10 -2.37 -7.83
CA ILE A 265 -3.69 -2.03 -8.09
C ILE A 265 -3.51 -1.71 -9.58
N GLY A 266 -3.93 -2.60 -10.48
CA GLY A 266 -3.79 -2.38 -11.92
C GLY A 266 -4.61 -1.18 -12.43
N LEU A 267 -5.83 -1.00 -11.92
CA LEU A 267 -6.65 0.18 -12.24
C LEU A 267 -5.95 1.48 -11.80
N GLN A 268 -5.31 1.49 -10.63
CA GLN A 268 -4.61 2.67 -10.12
C GLN A 268 -3.35 2.99 -10.93
N GLU A 269 -2.59 1.98 -11.39
CA GLU A 269 -1.42 2.17 -12.26
C GLU A 269 -1.81 2.89 -13.55
N ILE A 270 -2.80 2.34 -14.25
CA ILE A 270 -3.38 2.89 -15.48
C ILE A 270 -3.92 4.32 -15.21
N THR A 271 -4.62 4.51 -14.09
CA THR A 271 -5.20 5.80 -13.71
C THR A 271 -4.12 6.87 -13.57
N ASN A 272 -3.04 6.57 -12.83
CA ASN A 272 -1.94 7.51 -12.61
C ASN A 272 -1.25 7.90 -13.92
N GLU A 273 -1.03 6.92 -14.81
CA GLU A 273 -0.37 7.16 -16.09
C GLU A 273 -1.24 7.99 -17.04
N ILE A 274 -2.54 7.71 -17.13
CA ILE A 274 -3.50 8.55 -17.87
C ILE A 274 -3.51 9.98 -17.32
N TYR A 275 -3.50 10.12 -15.99
CA TYR A 275 -3.50 11.44 -15.34
C TYR A 275 -2.24 12.21 -15.73
N ALA A 276 -1.06 11.61 -15.63
CA ALA A 276 0.20 12.24 -16.03
C ALA A 276 0.20 12.62 -17.53
N LEU A 277 -0.31 11.75 -18.41
CA LEU A 277 -0.45 12.06 -19.84
C LEU A 277 -1.31 13.30 -20.08
N LEU A 278 -2.48 13.37 -19.45
CA LEU A 278 -3.40 14.51 -19.58
C LEU A 278 -2.76 15.81 -19.10
N LEU A 279 -1.99 15.76 -18.00
CA LEU A 279 -1.32 16.93 -17.43
C LEU A 279 -0.14 17.41 -18.27
N CYS A 280 0.70 16.51 -18.79
CA CYS A 280 1.93 16.87 -19.52
C CYS A 280 1.68 17.25 -20.99
N THR A 281 0.64 16.70 -21.64
CA THR A 281 0.37 16.93 -23.07
C THR A 281 0.33 18.41 -23.51
N PRO A 282 -0.25 19.38 -22.75
CA PRO A 282 -0.23 20.79 -23.13
C PRO A 282 1.16 21.44 -23.16
N TYR A 283 2.14 20.86 -22.45
CA TYR A 283 3.44 21.47 -22.20
C TYR A 283 4.61 20.73 -22.89
N ALA A 284 4.35 19.55 -23.42
CA ALA A 284 5.32 18.72 -24.12
C ALA A 284 5.48 19.07 -25.61
N GLY A 285 6.56 18.59 -26.22
CA GLY A 285 6.94 18.75 -27.63
C GLY A 285 8.04 19.79 -27.87
N MET A 286 8.63 20.37 -26.83
CA MET A 286 9.56 21.50 -26.94
C MET A 286 11.05 21.13 -26.90
N ALA A 287 11.42 20.07 -26.20
CA ALA A 287 12.81 19.61 -26.05
C ALA A 287 13.07 18.26 -26.75
N GLY A 288 12.04 17.43 -26.91
CA GLY A 288 12.13 16.05 -27.37
C GLY A 288 12.48 15.10 -26.22
N SER A 289 11.92 13.89 -26.26
CA SER A 289 12.21 12.83 -25.30
C SER A 289 13.45 12.02 -25.69
N GLY A 290 13.76 11.95 -26.99
CA GLY A 290 14.76 11.02 -27.53
C GLY A 290 14.30 9.56 -27.55
N THR A 291 13.00 9.31 -27.31
CA THR A 291 12.37 7.98 -27.27
C THR A 291 11.17 7.92 -28.21
N GLU A 292 11.15 8.72 -29.27
CA GLU A 292 9.98 8.94 -30.11
C GLU A 292 9.47 7.64 -30.76
N HIS A 293 10.38 6.73 -31.15
CA HIS A 293 10.01 5.43 -31.72
C HIS A 293 9.26 4.54 -30.71
N ALA A 294 9.76 4.47 -29.47
CA ALA A 294 9.13 3.71 -28.41
C ALA A 294 7.78 4.32 -28.01
N GLU A 295 7.66 5.65 -28.01
CA GLU A 295 6.39 6.32 -27.77
C GLU A 295 5.34 6.02 -28.87
N GLU A 296 5.76 5.95 -30.13
CA GLU A 296 4.87 5.52 -31.22
C GLU A 296 4.41 4.07 -31.06
N ALA A 297 5.32 3.16 -30.69
CA ALA A 297 4.98 1.78 -30.38
C ALA A 297 4.01 1.68 -29.20
N ALA A 298 4.27 2.43 -28.12
CA ALA A 298 3.41 2.50 -26.94
C ALA A 298 1.99 2.96 -27.29
N ILE A 299 1.82 4.03 -28.09
CA ILE A 299 0.50 4.49 -28.52
C ILE A 299 -0.23 3.46 -29.37
N ARG A 300 0.49 2.70 -30.23
CA ARG A 300 -0.13 1.61 -31.00
C ARG A 300 -0.61 0.48 -30.08
N ILE A 301 0.19 0.11 -29.07
CA ILE A 301 -0.20 -0.90 -28.07
C ILE A 301 -1.46 -0.45 -27.34
N ILE A 302 -1.46 0.77 -26.79
CA ILE A 302 -2.60 1.34 -26.07
C ILE A 302 -3.85 1.36 -26.95
N SER A 303 -3.72 1.76 -28.22
CA SER A 303 -4.84 1.78 -29.16
C SER A 303 -5.38 0.39 -29.45
N GLU A 304 -4.53 -0.62 -29.57
CA GLU A 304 -4.97 -1.97 -29.90
C GLU A 304 -5.62 -2.67 -28.71
N ILE A 305 -5.03 -2.54 -27.52
CA ILE A 305 -5.63 -3.04 -26.28
C ILE A 305 -6.99 -2.38 -26.01
N ASN A 306 -7.11 -1.06 -26.24
CA ASN A 306 -8.39 -0.37 -26.09
C ASN A 306 -9.49 -0.96 -27.00
N LYS A 307 -9.16 -1.30 -28.25
CA LYS A 307 -10.09 -1.98 -29.16
C LYS A 307 -10.44 -3.40 -28.69
N GLN A 308 -9.48 -4.10 -28.10
CA GLN A 308 -9.72 -5.45 -27.58
C GLN A 308 -10.69 -5.44 -26.40
N PHE A 309 -10.58 -4.45 -25.49
CA PHE A 309 -11.59 -4.23 -24.45
C PHE A 309 -12.99 -3.90 -25.00
N GLU A 310 -13.08 -3.19 -26.14
CA GLU A 310 -14.37 -2.95 -26.81
C GLU A 310 -14.92 -4.19 -27.52
N SER A 311 -14.05 -5.16 -27.82
CA SER A 311 -14.45 -6.40 -28.47
C SER A 311 -15.23 -7.28 -27.48
N LYS A 312 -16.36 -7.84 -27.91
CA LYS A 312 -17.16 -8.74 -27.07
C LYS A 312 -16.54 -10.12 -26.88
N LEU A 313 -15.34 -10.36 -27.43
CA LEU A 313 -14.66 -11.64 -27.42
C LEU A 313 -13.30 -11.46 -26.78
N LYS A 314 -13.11 -12.03 -25.59
CA LYS A 314 -11.78 -12.13 -24.98
C LYS A 314 -10.88 -12.93 -25.94
N SER A 315 -9.75 -12.36 -26.30
CA SER A 315 -8.75 -13.01 -27.14
C SER A 315 -7.37 -12.62 -26.67
N ASN A 316 -6.43 -13.56 -26.76
CA ASN A 316 -5.04 -13.28 -26.45
C ASN A 316 -4.50 -12.18 -27.39
N PRO A 317 -3.57 -11.35 -26.89
CA PRO A 317 -2.82 -10.40 -27.71
C PRO A 317 -2.25 -11.05 -28.99
N SER A 318 -2.29 -10.30 -30.10
CA SER A 318 -1.74 -10.78 -31.37
C SER A 318 -0.21 -10.84 -31.33
N GLY A 319 0.40 -11.69 -32.17
CA GLY A 319 1.87 -11.75 -32.29
C GLY A 319 2.49 -10.41 -32.69
N GLU A 320 1.81 -9.62 -33.53
CA GLU A 320 2.22 -8.26 -33.90
C GLU A 320 2.25 -7.31 -32.69
N LEU A 321 1.30 -7.47 -31.75
CA LEU A 321 1.26 -6.67 -30.53
C LEU A 321 2.41 -7.03 -29.58
N LEU A 322 2.77 -8.32 -29.51
CA LEU A 322 3.93 -8.79 -28.75
C LEU A 322 5.26 -8.28 -29.33
N GLU A 323 5.37 -8.20 -30.66
CA GLU A 323 6.55 -7.61 -31.31
C GLU A 323 6.70 -6.12 -30.96
N LEU A 324 5.60 -5.35 -30.88
CA LEU A 324 5.65 -3.95 -30.46
C LEU A 324 6.14 -3.75 -29.03
N LEU A 325 5.94 -4.71 -28.13
CA LEU A 325 6.47 -4.63 -26.76
C LEU A 325 8.00 -4.70 -26.73
N THR A 326 8.63 -5.37 -27.70
CA THR A 326 10.10 -5.44 -27.79
C THR A 326 10.74 -4.08 -28.04
N GLU A 327 10.01 -3.15 -28.66
CA GLU A 327 10.45 -1.76 -28.87
C GLU A 327 10.45 -0.94 -27.57
N LEU A 328 9.86 -1.45 -26.49
CA LEU A 328 9.83 -0.80 -25.17
C LEU A 328 10.93 -1.32 -24.23
N GLU A 329 11.64 -2.40 -24.58
CA GLU A 329 12.65 -3.02 -23.73
C GLU A 329 13.78 -2.05 -23.38
N GLY A 330 14.05 -1.88 -22.07
CA GLY A 330 15.12 -0.99 -21.57
C GLY A 330 14.78 0.50 -21.64
N VAL A 331 13.65 0.88 -22.27
CA VAL A 331 13.25 2.28 -22.44
C VAL A 331 12.78 2.88 -21.12
N GLN A 332 11.99 2.11 -20.35
CA GLN A 332 11.48 2.54 -19.05
C GLN A 332 12.62 2.88 -18.08
N GLU A 333 13.65 2.04 -18.01
CA GLU A 333 14.83 2.22 -17.15
C GLU A 333 15.67 3.42 -17.62
N SER A 334 15.82 3.57 -18.93
CA SER A 334 16.54 4.70 -19.52
C SER A 334 15.88 6.04 -19.19
N ILE A 335 14.55 6.14 -19.35
CA ILE A 335 13.78 7.35 -19.01
C ILE A 335 13.81 7.59 -17.50
N SER A 336 13.60 6.56 -16.67
CA SER A 336 13.63 6.66 -15.21
C SER A 336 14.97 7.18 -14.69
N TYR A 337 16.09 6.73 -15.27
CA TYR A 337 17.42 7.24 -14.95
C TYR A 337 17.58 8.73 -15.29
N GLU A 338 17.05 9.17 -16.44
CA GLU A 338 17.09 10.59 -16.83
C GLU A 338 16.18 11.46 -15.93
N LEU A 339 14.97 10.99 -15.63
CA LEU A 339 14.04 11.64 -14.70
C LEU A 339 14.68 11.83 -13.32
N SER A 340 15.32 10.80 -12.76
CA SER A 340 16.01 10.89 -11.46
C SER A 340 16.99 12.06 -11.38
N LEU A 341 17.66 12.40 -12.49
CA LEU A 341 18.61 13.52 -12.54
C LEU A 341 17.92 14.88 -12.72
N LEU A 342 16.85 14.93 -13.49
CA LEU A 342 16.04 16.14 -13.69
C LEU A 342 15.26 16.50 -12.43
N GLU A 343 14.71 15.51 -11.72
CA GLU A 343 13.93 15.66 -10.50
C GLU A 343 14.75 16.24 -9.35
N ASN A 344 16.04 15.89 -9.27
CA ASN A 344 16.97 16.53 -8.33
C ASN A 344 17.06 18.05 -8.56
N ALA A 345 17.04 18.50 -9.82
CA ALA A 345 17.01 19.93 -10.13
C ALA A 345 15.61 20.53 -9.90
N LEU A 346 14.53 19.78 -10.17
CA LEU A 346 13.15 20.19 -9.87
C LEU A 346 12.95 20.45 -8.37
N TYR A 347 13.51 19.60 -7.50
CA TYR A 347 13.48 19.77 -6.06
C TYR A 347 14.12 21.09 -5.63
N GLU A 348 15.30 21.45 -6.16
CA GLU A 348 15.94 22.74 -5.89
C GLU A 348 15.09 23.93 -6.33
N VAL A 349 14.37 23.81 -7.46
CA VAL A 349 13.43 24.84 -7.93
C VAL A 349 12.24 24.95 -6.97
N LYS A 350 11.63 23.82 -6.58
CA LYS A 350 10.51 23.76 -5.63
C LYS A 350 10.88 24.41 -4.29
N GLU A 351 12.05 24.12 -3.75
CA GLU A 351 12.44 24.59 -2.42
C GLU A 351 12.93 26.04 -2.41
N ARG A 352 13.69 26.47 -3.43
CA ARG A 352 14.42 27.74 -3.38
C ARG A 352 13.96 28.80 -4.36
N GLN A 353 13.20 28.44 -5.39
CA GLN A 353 12.94 29.33 -6.53
C GLN A 353 11.44 29.60 -6.78
N LYS A 354 10.55 29.33 -5.82
CA LYS A 354 9.11 29.66 -5.93
C LYS A 354 8.83 31.11 -6.35
N PRO A 355 9.54 32.14 -5.83
CA PRO A 355 9.32 33.52 -6.28
C PRO A 355 9.72 33.74 -7.73
N LEU A 356 10.79 33.07 -8.20
CA LEU A 356 11.27 33.20 -9.56
C LEU A 356 10.35 32.46 -10.54
N THR A 357 9.85 31.28 -10.20
CA THR A 357 8.84 30.59 -11.02
C THR A 357 7.58 31.44 -11.17
N ALA A 358 7.21 32.20 -10.14
CA ALA A 358 6.12 33.17 -10.23
C ALA A 358 6.43 34.36 -11.12
N GLY A 359 7.63 34.93 -11.01
CA GLY A 359 8.09 35.99 -11.91
C GLY A 359 8.14 35.56 -13.39
N LEU A 360 8.34 34.27 -13.66
CA LEU A 360 8.37 33.68 -15.00
C LEU A 360 6.99 33.18 -15.49
N MET A 361 5.94 33.28 -14.66
CA MET A 361 4.60 32.74 -14.96
C MET A 361 4.59 31.22 -15.20
N LEU A 362 5.40 30.47 -14.44
CA LEU A 362 5.59 29.02 -14.58
C LEU A 362 5.02 28.23 -13.40
N GLU A 363 4.22 28.82 -12.52
CA GLU A 363 3.69 28.16 -11.32
C GLU A 363 2.80 26.97 -11.68
N GLN A 364 1.93 27.14 -12.68
CA GLN A 364 1.05 26.07 -13.15
C GLN A 364 1.85 24.90 -13.70
N LEU A 365 2.92 25.19 -14.45
CA LEU A 365 3.81 24.16 -15.00
C LEU A 365 4.60 23.47 -13.89
N LEU A 366 5.11 24.22 -12.90
CA LEU A 366 5.73 23.62 -11.72
C LEU A 366 4.77 22.65 -11.00
N GLN A 367 3.50 23.04 -10.81
CA GLN A 367 2.52 22.17 -10.17
C GLN A 367 2.24 20.91 -11.00
N VAL A 368 2.12 21.04 -12.32
CA VAL A 368 1.99 19.90 -13.24
C VAL A 368 3.17 18.94 -13.09
N LEU A 369 4.39 19.45 -13.09
CA LEU A 369 5.60 18.62 -12.98
C LEU A 369 5.70 17.90 -11.63
N LEU A 370 5.36 18.58 -10.53
CA LEU A 370 5.34 17.95 -9.20
C LEU A 370 4.25 16.88 -9.09
N CYS A 371 3.06 17.14 -9.63
CA CYS A 371 2.00 16.14 -9.67
C CYS A 371 2.39 14.94 -10.54
N SER A 372 2.99 15.17 -11.72
CA SER A 372 3.48 14.09 -12.59
C SER A 372 4.60 13.27 -11.94
N GLN A 373 5.50 13.90 -11.17
CA GLN A 373 6.50 13.19 -10.37
C GLN A 373 5.81 12.22 -9.39
N ASP A 374 4.84 12.72 -8.62
CA ASP A 374 4.14 11.92 -7.61
C ASP A 374 3.34 10.79 -8.26
N LEU A 375 2.61 11.06 -9.34
CA LEU A 375 1.81 10.08 -10.10
C LEU A 375 2.66 8.94 -10.66
N LEU A 376 3.87 9.24 -11.15
CA LEU A 376 4.75 8.28 -11.82
C LEU A 376 5.82 7.70 -10.88
N SER A 377 5.74 8.01 -9.59
CA SER A 377 6.61 7.46 -8.54
C SER A 377 6.30 6.00 -8.25
N SER A 378 7.06 5.40 -7.33
CA SER A 378 6.77 4.09 -6.76
C SER A 378 5.64 4.11 -5.73
N SER A 379 5.15 5.28 -5.31
CA SER A 379 4.05 5.42 -4.35
C SER A 379 2.72 5.51 -5.08
N LEU A 380 2.16 4.35 -5.43
CA LEU A 380 0.97 4.22 -6.27
C LEU A 380 -0.27 5.00 -5.75
N PHE A 381 -0.42 5.05 -4.42
CA PHE A 381 -1.55 5.67 -3.71
C PHE A 381 -1.19 6.95 -2.97
N ILE A 382 -0.15 7.68 -3.40
CA ILE A 382 0.26 8.94 -2.77
C ILE A 382 -0.92 9.92 -2.58
N ASP A 383 -1.05 10.51 -1.41
CA ASP A 383 -2.18 11.38 -1.09
C ASP A 383 -1.86 12.84 -1.49
N PHE A 384 -2.60 13.38 -2.45
CA PHE A 384 -2.40 14.77 -2.93
C PHE A 384 -2.98 15.83 -1.99
N ASP A 385 -3.96 15.46 -1.17
CA ASP A 385 -4.66 16.38 -0.28
C ASP A 385 -3.93 16.53 1.07
N LYS A 386 -3.04 15.60 1.41
CA LYS A 386 -2.10 15.71 2.56
C LYS A 386 -0.92 16.66 2.31
N GLN A 387 -1.13 17.79 1.63
CA GLN A 387 -0.12 18.84 1.54
C GLN A 387 -0.06 19.63 2.86
N GLU A 388 0.99 19.37 3.63
CA GLU A 388 1.23 19.90 4.98
C GLU A 388 1.37 21.43 5.04
N ALA A 389 0.94 21.99 6.19
CA ALA A 389 1.58 23.18 6.72
C ALA A 389 2.92 22.77 7.37
N PRO A 390 4.08 23.22 6.86
CA PRO A 390 5.37 22.82 7.41
C PRO A 390 5.49 23.19 8.89
N GLY A 391 5.97 22.24 9.70
CA GLY A 391 6.37 22.47 11.10
C GLY A 391 5.34 22.12 12.18
N LYS A 392 4.26 21.39 11.86
CA LYS A 392 3.29 20.93 12.87
C LYS A 392 3.79 19.66 13.58
N ILE A 393 4.26 19.82 14.81
CA ILE A 393 4.74 18.71 15.64
C ILE A 393 3.62 18.07 16.46
N ALA A 394 3.81 16.81 16.85
CA ALA A 394 2.97 16.14 17.84
C ALA A 394 3.35 16.60 19.26
N ASP A 395 2.55 17.50 19.83
CA ASP A 395 2.75 18.04 21.18
C ASP A 395 2.14 17.14 22.28
N GLU A 396 2.38 17.50 23.54
CA GLU A 396 1.92 16.74 24.71
C GLU A 396 0.39 16.58 24.75
N ASP A 397 -0.35 17.64 24.40
CA ASP A 397 -1.83 17.64 24.41
C ASP A 397 -2.37 16.67 23.35
N ARG A 398 -1.81 16.70 22.15
CA ARG A 398 -2.19 15.78 21.08
C ARG A 398 -1.87 14.34 21.44
N ILE A 399 -0.66 14.08 21.93
CA ILE A 399 -0.25 12.73 22.37
C ILE A 399 -1.20 12.21 23.46
N TYR A 400 -1.58 13.08 24.41
CA TYR A 400 -2.51 12.72 25.47
C TYR A 400 -3.91 12.36 24.94
N GLU A 401 -4.48 13.19 24.06
CA GLU A 401 -5.81 12.94 23.49
C GLU A 401 -5.84 11.69 22.59
N GLU A 402 -4.82 11.45 21.77
CA GLU A 402 -4.75 10.26 20.91
C GLU A 402 -4.64 8.97 21.74
N LYS A 403 -3.80 8.97 22.79
CA LYS A 403 -3.74 7.84 23.73
C LYS A 403 -5.09 7.57 24.37
N LYS A 404 -5.77 8.62 24.83
CA LYS A 404 -7.06 8.50 25.50
C LYS A 404 -8.13 7.98 24.54
N ALA A 405 -8.16 8.47 23.32
CA ALA A 405 -9.06 8.01 22.26
C ALA A 405 -8.83 6.53 21.94
N LEU A 406 -7.59 6.14 21.61
CA LEU A 406 -7.27 4.77 21.22
C LEU A 406 -7.56 3.76 22.34
N ILE A 407 -7.21 4.09 23.59
CA ILE A 407 -7.48 3.20 24.73
C ILE A 407 -8.98 3.05 24.98
N LYS A 408 -9.77 4.10 24.76
CA LYS A 408 -11.24 4.02 24.85
C LYS A 408 -11.80 3.10 23.76
N GLU A 409 -11.32 3.24 22.53
CA GLU A 409 -11.72 2.41 21.38
C GLU A 409 -11.39 0.93 21.63
N LEU A 410 -10.15 0.62 22.03
CA LEU A 410 -9.70 -0.73 22.37
C LEU A 410 -10.49 -1.32 23.55
N SER A 411 -10.76 -0.52 24.58
CA SER A 411 -11.56 -0.99 25.73
C SER A 411 -12.97 -1.39 25.30
N ALA A 412 -13.64 -0.56 24.50
CA ALA A 412 -14.96 -0.85 23.97
C ALA A 412 -14.98 -2.09 23.06
N LEU A 413 -13.92 -2.31 22.28
CA LEU A 413 -13.75 -3.53 21.49
C LEU A 413 -13.59 -4.76 22.39
N PHE A 414 -12.71 -4.70 23.40
CA PHE A 414 -12.41 -5.82 24.29
C PHE A 414 -13.56 -6.20 25.24
N GLU A 415 -14.57 -5.34 25.39
CA GLU A 415 -15.79 -5.63 26.15
C GLU A 415 -16.81 -6.43 25.33
N ARG A 416 -16.84 -6.25 24.00
CA ARG A 416 -17.78 -6.92 23.09
C ARG A 416 -17.21 -8.16 22.40
N SER A 417 -15.89 -8.33 22.40
CA SER A 417 -15.20 -9.41 21.70
C SER A 417 -15.00 -10.66 22.57
N ASP A 418 -14.97 -11.82 21.93
CA ASP A 418 -14.50 -13.06 22.56
C ASP A 418 -13.07 -12.91 23.09
N ARG A 419 -12.71 -13.70 24.10
CA ARG A 419 -11.38 -13.65 24.73
C ARG A 419 -10.26 -14.00 23.75
N MET A 420 -10.48 -14.93 22.83
CA MET A 420 -9.49 -15.32 21.82
C MET A 420 -9.30 -14.19 20.80
N VAL A 421 -10.39 -13.56 20.37
CA VAL A 421 -10.34 -12.36 19.50
C VAL A 421 -9.60 -11.21 20.18
N THR A 422 -9.87 -10.96 21.47
CA THR A 422 -9.13 -9.94 22.24
C THR A 422 -7.63 -10.23 22.26
N ARG A 423 -7.24 -11.49 22.47
CA ARG A 423 -5.82 -11.91 22.46
C ARG A 423 -5.19 -11.76 21.08
N ALA A 424 -5.91 -12.10 20.02
CA ALA A 424 -5.44 -11.94 18.65
C ALA A 424 -5.19 -10.46 18.32
N VAL A 425 -6.10 -9.56 18.72
CA VAL A 425 -5.89 -8.11 18.58
C VAL A 425 -4.65 -7.64 19.35
N MET A 426 -4.47 -8.13 20.58
CA MET A 426 -3.27 -7.80 21.36
C MET A 426 -2.00 -8.28 20.67
N ALA A 427 -1.97 -9.51 20.16
CA ALA A 427 -0.83 -10.06 19.43
C ALA A 427 -0.52 -9.24 18.16
N ASN A 428 -1.56 -8.99 17.36
CA ASN A 428 -1.42 -8.29 16.09
C ASN A 428 -1.05 -6.81 16.26
N THR A 429 -1.41 -6.17 17.36
CA THR A 429 -0.98 -4.78 17.61
C THR A 429 0.38 -4.70 18.29
N MET A 430 0.72 -5.66 19.16
CA MET A 430 2.04 -5.73 19.80
C MET A 430 3.17 -5.97 18.79
N ASN A 431 2.91 -6.65 17.67
CA ASN A 431 3.90 -6.79 16.61
C ASN A 431 4.12 -5.50 15.78
N LYS A 432 3.22 -4.50 15.84
CA LYS A 432 3.34 -3.24 15.10
C LYS A 432 4.05 -2.13 15.88
N ILE A 433 4.07 -2.21 17.21
CA ILE A 433 4.72 -1.18 18.04
C ILE A 433 6.25 -1.31 18.00
N PRO A 434 7.01 -0.22 18.29
CA PRO A 434 8.44 -0.32 18.51
C PRO A 434 8.78 -1.35 19.59
N VAL A 435 9.94 -2.02 19.45
CA VAL A 435 10.40 -3.00 20.45
C VAL A 435 10.54 -2.30 21.80
N PHE A 436 9.82 -2.83 22.79
CA PHE A 436 9.73 -2.27 24.14
C PHE A 436 10.65 -2.98 25.14
N PHE A 437 11.42 -3.97 24.68
CA PHE A 437 12.40 -4.67 25.50
C PHE A 437 13.71 -3.89 25.58
N VAL A 438 14.25 -3.77 26.78
CA VAL A 438 15.51 -3.04 27.04
C VAL A 438 16.72 -3.91 26.73
N ASP A 439 16.64 -5.22 26.98
CA ASP A 439 17.75 -6.14 26.79
C ASP A 439 17.29 -7.55 26.37
N HIS A 440 18.25 -8.41 26.02
CA HIS A 440 17.98 -9.80 25.59
C HIS A 440 17.31 -10.63 26.68
N LYS A 441 17.52 -10.28 27.96
CA LYS A 441 16.94 -11.01 29.07
C LYS A 441 15.44 -10.75 29.16
N GLU A 442 14.98 -9.52 28.94
CA GLU A 442 13.54 -9.23 28.89
C GLU A 442 12.83 -9.98 27.76
N VAL A 443 13.49 -10.15 26.61
CA VAL A 443 12.97 -10.98 25.51
C VAL A 443 12.82 -12.44 25.96
N MET A 444 13.89 -13.02 26.51
CA MET A 444 13.89 -14.41 27.03
C MET A 444 12.83 -14.61 28.10
N ASP A 445 12.76 -13.71 29.08
CA ASP A 445 11.79 -13.76 30.17
C ASP A 445 10.35 -13.71 29.61
N TYR A 446 10.09 -12.90 28.58
CA TYR A 446 8.79 -12.83 27.92
C TYR A 446 8.43 -14.13 27.18
N VAL A 447 9.36 -14.71 26.41
CA VAL A 447 9.12 -15.96 25.67
C VAL A 447 8.78 -17.09 26.64
N LEU A 448 9.61 -17.30 27.67
CA LEU A 448 9.40 -18.31 28.69
C LEU A 448 8.09 -18.08 29.45
N TYR A 449 7.81 -16.84 29.83
CA TYR A 449 6.56 -16.49 30.50
C TYR A 449 5.34 -16.81 29.64
N SER A 450 5.38 -16.51 28.35
CA SER A 450 4.25 -16.67 27.44
C SER A 450 3.92 -18.15 27.21
N LEU A 451 4.94 -18.97 26.99
CA LEU A 451 4.81 -20.43 26.83
C LEU A 451 4.34 -21.08 28.14
N GLY A 452 5.04 -20.83 29.25
CA GLY A 452 4.75 -21.48 30.54
C GLY A 452 3.45 -21.03 31.22
N ARG A 453 2.90 -19.87 30.84
CA ARG A 453 1.56 -19.42 31.29
C ARG A 453 0.44 -19.81 30.35
N CYS A 454 0.74 -20.47 29.24
CA CYS A 454 -0.28 -21.14 28.45
C CYS A 454 -0.64 -22.47 29.11
N SER A 455 -1.93 -22.71 29.36
CA SER A 455 -2.42 -24.00 29.88
C SER A 455 -3.28 -24.75 28.86
N ASP A 456 -3.49 -24.18 27.69
CA ASP A 456 -4.22 -24.81 26.58
C ASP A 456 -3.19 -25.49 25.68
N GLU A 457 -3.16 -26.83 25.73
CA GLU A 457 -2.19 -27.64 24.97
C GLU A 457 -2.40 -27.51 23.46
N TYR A 458 -3.64 -27.29 23.01
CA TYR A 458 -3.96 -27.09 21.60
C TYR A 458 -3.44 -25.72 21.10
N GLU A 459 -3.64 -24.67 21.90
CA GLU A 459 -3.08 -23.34 21.59
C GLU A 459 -1.55 -23.39 21.52
N LYS A 460 -0.90 -24.11 22.46
CA LYS A 460 0.56 -24.29 22.42
C LYS A 460 1.01 -24.99 21.15
N ALA A 461 0.40 -26.12 20.81
CA ALA A 461 0.76 -26.89 19.63
C ALA A 461 0.67 -26.04 18.35
N ALA A 462 -0.42 -25.27 18.21
CA ALA A 462 -0.59 -24.31 17.11
C ALA A 462 0.51 -23.24 17.08
N CYS A 463 0.89 -22.68 18.24
CA CYS A 463 2.00 -21.74 18.33
C CYS A 463 3.33 -22.37 17.91
N VAL A 464 3.61 -23.61 18.32
CA VAL A 464 4.86 -24.30 17.98
C VAL A 464 4.97 -24.53 16.48
N GLU A 465 3.91 -25.05 15.84
CA GLU A 465 3.91 -25.30 14.40
C GLU A 465 4.20 -24.01 13.62
N ILE A 466 3.45 -22.93 13.89
CA ILE A 466 3.62 -21.64 13.21
C ILE A 466 5.00 -21.03 13.47
N ILE A 467 5.49 -21.07 14.70
CA ILE A 467 6.82 -20.54 15.05
C ILE A 467 7.91 -21.34 14.31
N ASN A 468 7.79 -22.65 14.24
CA ASN A 468 8.75 -23.49 13.53
C ASN A 468 8.74 -23.22 12.02
N GLU A 469 7.57 -23.05 11.41
CA GLU A 469 7.46 -22.67 10.00
C GLU A 469 8.22 -21.37 9.72
N ILE A 470 7.98 -20.32 10.51
CA ILE A 470 8.68 -19.03 10.40
C ILE A 470 10.20 -19.15 10.58
N MET A 471 10.66 -19.99 11.52
CA MET A 471 12.10 -20.18 11.74
C MET A 471 12.79 -20.95 10.61
N THR A 472 12.02 -21.61 9.73
CA THR A 472 12.54 -22.42 8.62
C THR A 472 12.42 -21.78 7.24
N GLU A 473 11.64 -20.70 7.12
CA GLU A 473 11.66 -19.78 5.96
C GLU A 473 12.99 -19.00 5.90
#